data_AF-A0A920UYW8-F1
#
_entry.id   AF-A0A920UYW8-F1
#
_cell.length_a   1.000
_cell.length_b   1.000
_cell.length_c   1.000
_cell.angle_alpha   90.00
_cell.angle_beta   90.00
_cell.angle_gamma   90.00
#
_symmetry.space_group_name_H-M   'P 1'
#
loop_
_entity.id
_entity.type
_entity.pdbx_description
1 polymer ?
#
loop_
_entity_poly.entity_id
_entity_poly.type
_entity_poly.pdbx_seq_one_letter_code
_entity_poly.pdbx_strand_id
1 'polypeptide(L)' 'MSNDRYFVTGAMGCIGAWVVHTLIQDETPVTVFDLSDNRHRLELVMPADALDKVDFIQGDIPQNPTQ' A
#
# COMPACT_ATOMS: atom_id res chain seq x y z
N MET A 1 -6.03 -14.42 16.96
CA MET A 1 -5.35 -13.64 15.91
C MET A 1 -6.36 -12.61 15.42
N SER A 2 -6.02 -11.33 15.41
CA SER A 2 -6.97 -10.29 14.97
C SER A 2 -7.18 -10.39 13.46
N ASN A 3 -8.37 -10.01 12.99
CA ASN A 3 -8.74 -10.03 11.56
C ASN A 3 -8.56 -8.62 10.96
N ASP A 4 -7.52 -7.94 11.43
CA ASP A 4 -7.28 -6.54 11.11
C ASP A 4 -6.85 -6.41 9.65
N ARG A 5 -7.31 -5.35 9.01
CA ARG A 5 -6.95 -4.98 7.64
C ARG A 5 -6.72 -3.49 7.59
N TYR A 6 -5.69 -3.09 6.87
CA TYR A 6 -5.29 -1.69 6.80
C TYR A 6 -5.44 -1.15 5.39
N PHE A 7 -5.97 0.06 5.31
CA PHE A 7 -6.04 0.85 4.09
C PHE A 7 -5.02 1.99 4.21
N VAL A 8 -3.99 1.96 3.36
CA VAL A 8 -2.86 2.89 3.44
C VAL A 8 -2.89 3.85 2.26
N THR A 9 -2.97 5.14 2.56
CA THR A 9 -2.80 6.21 1.55
C THR A 9 -1.37 6.74 1.54
N GLY A 10 -0.91 7.23 0.38
CA GLY A 10 0.46 7.76 0.25
C GLY A 10 1.55 6.69 0.33
N ALA A 11 1.21 5.44 0.01
CA ALA A 11 2.09 4.28 0.09
C ALA A 11 3.27 4.33 -0.90
N MET A 12 3.15 5.08 -2.00
CA MET A 12 4.27 5.33 -2.93
C MET A 12 5.27 6.37 -2.38
N GLY A 13 4.92 6.98 -1.24
CA GLY A 13 5.79 7.82 -0.43
C GLY A 13 6.90 7.04 0.27
N CYS A 14 7.87 7.76 0.84
CA CYS A 14 8.93 7.14 1.65
C CYS A 14 8.35 6.45 2.90
N ILE A 15 7.54 7.18 3.67
CA ILE A 15 6.95 6.67 4.91
C ILE A 15 5.95 5.56 4.62
N GLY A 16 5.09 5.78 3.63
CA GLY A 16 4.07 4.81 3.23
C GLY A 16 4.68 3.46 2.81
N ALA A 17 5.79 3.47 2.06
CA ALA A 17 6.46 2.23 1.67
C ALA A 17 6.94 1.42 2.88
N TRP A 18 7.50 2.08 3.89
CA TRP A 18 7.92 1.42 5.14
C TRP A 18 6.74 0.93 5.99
N VAL A 19 5.61 1.66 6.00
CA VAL A 19 4.39 1.20 6.68
C VAL A 19 3.86 -0.08 6.05
N VAL A 20 3.77 -0.13 4.71
CA VAL A 20 3.33 -1.34 3.98
C VAL A 20 4.30 -2.49 4.22
N HIS A 21 5.61 -2.24 4.17
CA HIS A 21 6.62 -3.25 4.46
C HIS A 21 6.40 -3.91 5.84
N THR A 22 6.25 -3.10 6.89
CA THR A 22 6.02 -3.61 8.25
C THR A 22 4.74 -4.44 8.35
N LEU A 23 3.64 -3.97 7.77
CA LEU A 23 2.37 -4.70 7.81
C LEU A 23 2.43 -6.04 7.07
N ILE A 24 3.14 -6.10 5.93
CA ILE A 24 3.33 -7.35 5.18
C ILE A 24 4.26 -8.32 5.93
N GLN A 25 5.29 -7.83 6.64
CA GLN A 25 6.13 -8.67 7.51
C GLN A 25 5.31 -9.29 8.65
N ASP A 26 4.32 -8.55 9.17
CA ASP A 26 3.40 -9.03 10.21
C ASP A 26 2.24 -9.88 9.63
N GLU A 27 2.32 -10.31 8.37
CA GLU A 27 1.29 -11.08 7.65
C GLU A 27 -0.10 -10.44 7.68
N THR A 28 -0.16 -9.13 7.81
CA THR A 28 -1.40 -8.37 7.90
C THR A 28 -1.85 -7.91 6.51
N PRO A 29 -3.11 -8.16 6.09
CA PRO A 29 -3.54 -7.75 4.76
C PRO A 29 -3.63 -6.22 4.62
N VAL A 30 -3.11 -5.73 3.51
CA VAL A 30 -2.99 -4.30 3.20
C VAL A 30 -3.56 -3.98 1.83
N THR A 31 -4.41 -2.96 1.78
CA THR A 31 -4.79 -2.29 0.54
C THR A 31 -4.15 -0.92 0.48
N VAL A 32 -3.42 -0.65 -0.60
CA VAL A 32 -2.80 0.63 -0.91
C VAL A 32 -3.72 1.45 -1.80
N PHE A 33 -3.88 2.73 -1.47
CA PHE A 33 -4.51 3.73 -2.34
C PHE A 33 -3.59 4.92 -2.54
N ASP A 34 -3.16 5.18 -3.77
CA ASP A 34 -2.24 6.28 -4.07
C ASP A 34 -2.55 6.91 -5.42
N LEU A 35 -2.23 8.21 -5.55
CA LEU A 35 -2.32 8.93 -6.81
C LEU A 35 -1.30 8.38 -7.82
N SER A 36 -0.11 8.03 -7.32
CA SER A 36 0.98 7.50 -8.10
C SER A 36 0.85 5.98 -8.28
N ASP A 37 1.20 5.48 -9.47
CA ASP A 37 1.40 4.06 -9.75
C ASP A 37 2.89 3.64 -9.65
N ASN A 38 3.79 4.60 -9.43
CA ASN A 38 5.22 4.34 -9.30
C ASN A 38 5.57 3.61 -7.99
N ARG A 39 5.83 2.31 -8.09
CA ARG A 39 6.16 1.41 -6.98
C ARG A 39 7.65 1.39 -6.60
N HIS A 40 8.49 2.21 -7.23
CA HIS A 40 9.95 2.13 -7.05
C HIS A 40 10.39 2.10 -5.57
N ARG A 41 9.78 2.90 -4.70
CA ARG A 41 10.14 2.90 -3.26
C ARG A 41 9.74 1.63 -2.53
N LEU A 42 8.62 1.02 -2.89
CA LEU A 42 8.19 -0.26 -2.35
C LEU A 42 9.14 -1.38 -2.82
N GLU A 43 9.53 -1.37 -4.08
CA GLU A 43 10.51 -2.31 -4.67
C GLU A 43 11.90 -2.21 -4.05
N LEU A 44 12.28 -1.05 -3.50
CA LEU A 44 13.55 -0.89 -2.78
C LEU A 44 13.54 -1.55 -1.39
N VAL A 45 12.37 -1.68 -0.75
CA VAL A 45 12.26 -2.14 0.64
C VAL A 45 11.58 -3.50 0.77
N MET A 46 11.02 -4.04 -0.31
CA MET A 46 10.31 -5.32 -0.31
C MET A 46 10.70 -6.16 -1.54
N PRO A 47 10.86 -7.47 -1.38
CA PRO A 47 10.98 -8.38 -2.51
C PRO A 47 9.65 -8.52 -3.27
N ALA A 48 9.71 -9.01 -4.50
CA ALA A 48 8.54 -9.11 -5.39
C ALA A 48 7.41 -9.98 -4.81
N ASP A 49 7.74 -11.10 -4.16
CA ASP A 49 6.77 -12.00 -3.53
C ASP A 49 6.03 -11.36 -2.33
N ALA A 50 6.65 -10.39 -1.66
CA ALA A 50 5.99 -9.60 -0.64
C ALA A 50 5.06 -8.55 -1.25
N LEU A 51 5.43 -7.97 -2.40
CA LEU A 51 4.59 -7.01 -3.13
C LEU A 51 3.35 -7.67 -3.73
N ASP A 52 3.44 -8.93 -4.13
CA ASP A 52 2.30 -9.72 -4.63
C ASP A 52 1.19 -9.91 -3.59
N LYS A 53 1.49 -9.69 -2.30
CA LYS A 53 0.52 -9.75 -1.19
C LYS A 53 -0.22 -8.43 -0.95
N VAL A 54 0.17 -7.35 -1.63
CA VAL A 54 -0.41 -6.02 -1.45
C VAL A 54 -1.47 -5.77 -2.51
N ASP A 55 -2.67 -5.38 -2.09
CA ASP A 55 -3.72 -4.95 -3.01
C ASP A 55 -3.50 -3.48 -3.39
N PHE A 56 -3.27 -3.19 -4.66
CA PHE A 56 -3.04 -1.81 -5.13
C PHE A 56 -4.25 -1.24 -5.83
N ILE A 57 -4.67 -0.05 -5.39
CA ILE A 57 -5.70 0.75 -6.02
C ILE A 57 -5.08 2.11 -6.36
N GLN A 58 -5.08 2.49 -7.63
CA GLN A 58 -4.73 3.85 -7.99
C GLN A 58 -5.97 4.74 -7.88
N GLY A 59 -5.81 5.91 -7.27
CA GLY A 59 -6.88 6.89 -7.25
C GLY A 59 -6.49 8.21 -6.60
N ASP A 60 -7.33 9.20 -6.82
CA ASP A 60 -7.14 10.56 -6.32
C ASP A 60 -8.11 10.84 -5.17
N ILE A 61 -7.60 11.26 -4.00
CA ILE A 61 -8.42 11.45 -2.79
C ILE A 61 -9.48 12.55 -2.97
N PRO A 62 -9.14 13.74 -3.52
CA PRO A 62 -10.13 14.75 -3.89
C PRO A 62 -11.22 14.28 -4.85
N GLN A 63 -10.99 13.25 -5.67
CA GLN A 63 -11.94 12.84 -6.70
C GLN A 63 -13.08 12.01 -6.10
N ASN A 64 -14.26 12.61 -6.02
CA ASN A 64 -15.46 11.92 -5.57
C ASN A 64 -16.25 11.40 -6.79
N PRO A 65 -16.38 10.08 -7.01
CA PRO A 65 -17.03 9.52 -8.20
C PRO A 65 -18.54 9.79 -8.29
N THR A 66 -19.15 10.35 -7.23
CA THR A 66 -20.59 10.69 -7.18
C THR A 66 -20.90 12.18 -7.36
N GLN A 67 -19.92 13.01 -7.78
CA GLN A 67 -20.15 14.39 -8.22
C GLN A 67 -19.80 14.58 -9.70
#